data_AF-A0A2X3CXH8-F1
#
_entry.id   AF-A0A2X3CXH8-F1
#
_cell.length_a   1.000
_cell.length_b   1.000
_cell.length_c   1.000
_cell.angle_alpha   90.00
_cell.angle_beta   90.00
_cell.angle_gamma   90.00
#
_symmetry.space_group_name_H-M   'P 1'
#
loop_
_entity.id
_entity.type
_entity.pdbx_description
1 polymer ?
#
loop_
_entity_poly.entity_id
_entity_poly.type
_entity_poly.pdbx_seq_one_letter_code
_entity_poly.pdbx_strand_id
1 'polypeptide(L)'
;MKLLVGQRARFTVVGDDDQSIYSWRGARPQNLVLLSQDFPALQVIKLEQNYRSSGRILKAANILIANNPHVFEKRLFSELGYGAELKVLSANNEDHEAERVAGELIAHHFINKTNYKDYAILYRGNHQSRVFEKMLMQNRIPYKISGGTSFFRVRKLKICWPICAC
;
A
#
# COMPACT_ATOMS: atom_id res chain seq x y z
N MET A 1 -12.77 -23.29 -4.09
CA MET A 1 -11.46 -23.73 -4.65
C MET A 1 -11.27 -25.24 -4.48
N LYS A 2 -11.27 -25.80 -3.25
CA LYS A 2 -11.19 -27.27 -3.03
C LYS A 2 -12.08 -28.12 -3.96
N LEU A 3 -13.36 -27.73 -4.08
CA LEU A 3 -14.33 -28.43 -4.94
C LEU A 3 -14.02 -28.35 -6.44
N LEU A 4 -13.32 -27.32 -6.90
CA LEU A 4 -13.00 -27.11 -8.32
C LEU A 4 -11.75 -27.90 -8.75
N VAL A 5 -10.77 -28.00 -7.85
CA VAL A 5 -9.50 -28.64 -8.15
C VAL A 5 -9.57 -30.17 -7.92
N GLY A 6 -10.43 -30.60 -7.00
CA GLY A 6 -10.60 -32.02 -6.66
C GLY A 6 -9.29 -32.68 -6.22
N GLN A 7 -9.17 -33.99 -6.43
CA GLN A 7 -7.98 -34.76 -6.02
C GLN A 7 -6.71 -34.44 -6.82
N ARG A 8 -6.83 -33.84 -8.01
CA ARG A 8 -5.67 -33.57 -8.87
C ARG A 8 -4.78 -32.44 -8.33
N ALA A 9 -5.31 -31.59 -7.45
CA ALA A 9 -4.58 -30.52 -6.76
C ALA A 9 -3.73 -29.61 -7.67
N ARG A 10 -4.08 -29.46 -8.96
CA ARG A 10 -3.31 -28.64 -9.93
C ARG A 10 -3.74 -27.18 -9.88
N PHE A 11 -3.06 -26.39 -9.06
CA PHE A 11 -3.26 -24.95 -8.98
C PHE A 11 -2.01 -24.26 -8.49
N THR A 12 -1.97 -22.95 -8.69
CA THR A 12 -0.98 -22.06 -8.09
C THR A 12 -1.73 -20.94 -7.39
N VAL A 13 -1.36 -20.67 -6.14
CA VAL A 13 -1.89 -19.55 -5.35
C VAL A 13 -0.72 -18.66 -4.98
N VAL A 14 -0.92 -17.36 -5.12
CA VAL A 14 0.00 -16.32 -4.68
C VAL A 14 -0.70 -15.53 -3.59
N GLY A 15 0.02 -15.23 -2.51
CA GLY A 15 -0.52 -14.49 -1.38
C GLY A 15 0.57 -14.04 -0.43
N ASP A 16 0.24 -13.02 0.36
CA ASP A 16 1.09 -12.47 1.40
C ASP A 16 0.26 -12.34 2.69
N ASP A 17 0.65 -13.09 3.72
CA ASP A 17 0.01 -13.09 5.03
C ASP A 17 0.13 -11.72 5.73
N ASP A 18 1.26 -11.04 5.59
CA ASP A 18 1.52 -9.72 6.19
C ASP A 18 0.70 -8.60 5.51
N GLN A 19 0.19 -8.83 4.30
CA GLN A 19 -0.65 -7.86 3.56
C GLN A 19 -2.16 -8.14 3.66
N SER A 20 -2.57 -9.03 4.56
CA SER A 20 -3.99 -9.40 4.75
C SER A 20 -4.79 -8.33 5.52
N ILE A 21 -5.14 -7.21 4.85
CA ILE A 21 -5.85 -6.06 5.45
C ILE A 21 -7.39 -6.13 5.38
N TYR A 22 -7.95 -7.19 4.80
CA TYR A 22 -9.40 -7.38 4.60
C TYR A 22 -10.05 -8.32 5.61
N SER A 23 -9.51 -8.45 6.81
CA SER A 23 -10.04 -9.34 7.86
C SER A 23 -11.50 -9.05 8.21
N TRP A 24 -11.91 -7.78 8.18
CA TRP A 24 -13.28 -7.32 8.36
C TRP A 24 -14.26 -7.77 7.26
N ARG A 25 -13.77 -8.22 6.11
CA ARG A 25 -14.57 -8.87 5.05
C ARG A 25 -14.48 -10.40 5.08
N GLY A 26 -13.94 -10.97 6.17
CA GLY A 26 -13.80 -12.40 6.35
C GLY A 26 -12.52 -13.00 5.75
N ALA A 27 -11.56 -12.19 5.29
CA ALA A 27 -10.25 -12.69 4.90
C ALA A 27 -9.49 -13.18 6.14
N ARG A 28 -9.05 -14.44 6.12
CA ARG A 28 -8.33 -15.07 7.23
C ARG A 28 -6.92 -15.43 6.77
N PRO A 29 -5.85 -14.86 7.35
CA PRO A 29 -4.46 -15.26 7.05
C PRO A 29 -4.25 -16.77 7.25
N GLN A 30 -5.03 -17.37 8.16
CA GLN A 30 -5.07 -18.80 8.42
C GLN A 30 -5.39 -19.63 7.16
N ASN A 31 -6.04 -19.06 6.14
CA ASN A 31 -6.32 -19.77 4.90
C ASN A 31 -5.04 -20.21 4.18
N LEU A 32 -3.94 -19.43 4.26
CA LEU A 32 -2.65 -19.84 3.68
C LEU A 32 -2.05 -21.02 4.44
N VAL A 33 -2.26 -21.09 5.75
CA VAL A 33 -1.82 -22.19 6.61
C VAL A 33 -2.61 -23.46 6.31
N LEU A 34 -3.94 -23.31 6.18
CA LEU A 34 -4.84 -24.40 5.86
C LEU A 34 -4.55 -24.99 4.48
N LEU A 35 -4.11 -24.18 3.51
CA LEU A 35 -3.71 -24.70 2.19
C LEU A 35 -2.62 -25.77 2.31
N SER A 36 -1.60 -25.55 3.14
CA SER A 36 -0.53 -26.53 3.36
C SER A 36 -1.03 -27.81 4.04
N GLN A 37 -2.07 -27.73 4.88
CA GLN A 37 -2.69 -28.91 5.52
C GLN A 37 -3.61 -29.66 4.56
N ASP A 38 -4.39 -28.92 3.78
CA ASP A 38 -5.38 -29.45 2.84
C ASP A 38 -4.75 -30.08 1.60
N PHE A 39 -3.57 -29.59 1.21
CA PHE A 39 -2.82 -30.09 0.07
C PHE A 39 -1.35 -30.30 0.48
N PRO A 40 -1.01 -31.41 1.15
CA PRO A 40 0.34 -31.68 1.66
C PRO A 40 1.43 -31.76 0.59
N ALA A 41 1.04 -31.99 -0.67
CA ALA A 41 1.94 -32.00 -1.82
C ALA A 41 2.28 -30.59 -2.38
N LEU A 42 1.75 -29.52 -1.78
CA LEU A 42 2.06 -28.16 -2.20
C LEU A 42 3.53 -27.83 -1.97
N GLN A 43 4.15 -27.27 -3.00
CA GLN A 43 5.46 -26.67 -2.89
C GLN A 43 5.31 -25.20 -2.51
N VAL A 44 5.93 -24.82 -1.39
CA VAL A 44 5.95 -23.43 -0.93
C VAL A 44 7.22 -22.76 -1.45
N ILE A 45 7.05 -21.75 -2.29
CA ILE A 45 8.15 -20.93 -2.81
C ILE A 45 8.04 -19.54 -2.19
N LYS A 46 9.08 -19.11 -1.47
CA LYS A 46 9.14 -17.78 -0.85
C LYS A 46 9.87 -16.82 -1.79
N LEU A 47 9.24 -15.70 -2.10
CA LEU A 47 9.85 -14.63 -2.90
C LEU A 47 10.28 -13.50 -1.96
N GLU A 48 11.58 -13.41 -1.70
CA GLU A 48 12.14 -12.47 -0.73
C GLU A 48 12.76 -11.22 -1.37
N GLN A 49 13.07 -11.28 -2.67
CA GLN A 49 13.63 -10.15 -3.39
C GLN A 49 12.53 -9.15 -3.78
N ASN A 50 12.68 -7.92 -3.30
CA ASN A 50 11.80 -6.80 -3.63
C ASN A 50 12.42 -5.91 -4.70
N TYR A 51 11.69 -5.72 -5.78
CA TYR A 51 12.11 -4.92 -6.94
C TYR A 51 11.46 -3.53 -6.99
N ARG A 52 10.72 -3.13 -5.95
CA ARG A 52 9.93 -1.88 -5.93
C ARG A 52 10.58 -0.79 -5.07
N SER A 53 11.10 -1.18 -3.91
CA SER A 53 11.49 -0.27 -2.84
C SER A 53 12.99 -0.32 -2.58
N SER A 54 13.55 0.80 -2.15
CA SER A 54 14.95 0.88 -1.71
C SER A 54 15.18 0.12 -0.41
N GLY A 55 16.45 -0.20 -0.14
CA GLY A 55 16.85 -0.87 1.10
C GLY A 55 16.37 -0.17 2.38
N ARG A 56 16.34 1.18 2.45
CA ARG A 56 15.89 1.90 3.65
C ARG A 56 14.39 1.73 3.90
N ILE A 57 13.56 1.78 2.87
CA ILE A 57 12.11 1.57 3.00
C ILE A 57 11.84 0.14 3.48
N LEU A 58 12.53 -0.85 2.90
CA LEU A 58 12.37 -2.25 3.31
C LEU A 58 12.87 -2.52 4.71
N LYS A 59 13.95 -1.88 5.13
CA LYS A 59 14.44 -1.99 6.52
C LYS A 59 13.36 -1.53 7.50
N ALA A 60 12.74 -0.39 7.25
CA ALA A 60 11.65 0.12 8.11
C ALA A 60 10.44 -0.83 8.11
N ALA A 61 10.05 -1.33 6.93
CA ALA A 61 8.94 -2.28 6.80
C ALA A 61 9.22 -3.60 7.54
N ASN A 62 10.41 -4.18 7.40
CA ASN A 62 10.84 -5.42 8.07
C ASN A 62 10.87 -5.26 9.60
N ILE A 63 11.32 -4.11 10.12
CA ILE A 63 11.31 -3.84 11.56
C ILE A 63 9.88 -3.72 12.08
N LEU A 64 9.00 -3.04 11.35
CA LEU A 64 7.61 -2.88 11.74
C LEU A 64 6.87 -4.22 11.78
N ILE A 65 7.02 -5.02 10.72
CA ILE A 65 6.27 -6.27 10.55
C ILE A 65 6.72 -7.35 11.54
N ALA A 66 8.00 -7.36 11.93
CA ALA A 66 8.58 -8.31 12.91
C ALA A 66 7.90 -8.28 14.30
N ASN A 67 7.12 -7.26 14.61
CA ASN A 67 6.35 -7.19 15.86
C ASN A 67 5.06 -8.03 15.83
N ASN A 68 4.64 -8.52 14.66
CA ASN A 68 3.43 -9.31 14.49
C ASN A 68 3.75 -10.82 14.58
N PRO A 69 2.79 -11.66 14.98
CA PRO A 69 2.97 -13.11 14.90
C PRO A 69 3.01 -13.54 13.42
N HIS A 70 4.10 -14.16 13.01
CA HIS A 70 4.27 -14.66 11.65
C HIS A 70 3.93 -16.13 11.55
N VAL A 71 3.23 -16.49 10.48
CA VAL A 71 3.08 -17.90 10.11
C VAL A 71 4.22 -18.34 9.19
N PHE A 72 4.63 -17.47 8.28
CA PHE A 72 5.75 -17.71 7.39
C PHE A 72 6.89 -16.75 7.70
N GLU A 73 8.01 -17.27 8.20
CA GLU A 73 9.22 -16.48 8.31
C GLU A 73 9.75 -16.15 6.91
N LYS A 74 9.83 -14.86 6.60
CA LYS A 74 10.42 -14.32 5.37
C LYS A 74 11.06 -12.98 5.67
N ARG A 75 12.15 -12.65 5.00
CA ARG A 75 12.80 -11.34 5.13
C ARG A 75 13.01 -10.72 3.76
N LEU A 76 12.35 -9.59 3.51
CA LEU A 76 12.47 -8.92 2.23
C LEU A 76 13.81 -8.19 2.12
N PHE A 77 14.51 -8.34 0.99
CA PHE A 77 15.71 -7.58 0.67
C PHE A 77 15.58 -6.90 -0.70
N SER A 78 16.42 -5.90 -0.97
CA SER A 78 16.44 -5.20 -2.25
C SER A 78 17.86 -4.92 -2.70
N GLU A 79 18.05 -4.99 -4.01
CA GLU A 79 19.28 -4.63 -4.72
C GLU A 79 19.23 -3.18 -5.22
N LEU A 80 18.07 -2.53 -5.14
CA LEU A 80 17.96 -1.09 -5.31
C LEU A 80 18.63 -0.48 -4.08
N GLY A 81 19.78 0.18 -4.28
CA GLY A 81 20.63 0.73 -3.22
C GLY A 81 19.86 1.49 -2.12
N TYR A 82 20.53 1.82 -1.02
CA TYR A 82 19.84 2.15 0.24
C TYR A 82 18.80 3.29 0.15
N GLY A 83 18.99 4.25 -0.76
CA GLY A 83 18.00 5.28 -1.11
C GLY A 83 18.06 6.53 -0.24
N ALA A 84 17.02 7.36 -0.31
CA ALA A 84 16.89 8.60 0.46
C ALA A 84 16.43 8.34 1.91
N GLU A 85 16.66 9.30 2.81
CA GLU A 85 16.24 9.21 4.22
C GLU A 85 14.73 9.35 4.39
N LEU A 86 14.17 8.61 5.36
CA LEU A 86 12.76 8.71 5.71
C LEU A 86 12.57 9.95 6.59
N LYS A 87 11.71 10.87 6.15
CA LYS A 87 11.34 12.06 6.93
C LYS A 87 10.10 11.77 7.76
N VAL A 88 10.13 12.18 9.03
CA VAL A 88 8.95 12.23 9.91
C VAL A 88 8.70 13.70 10.22
N LEU A 89 7.49 14.17 9.91
CA LEU A 89 7.08 15.54 10.14
C LEU A 89 6.08 15.56 11.30
N SER A 90 6.34 16.40 12.30
CA SER A 90 5.40 16.69 13.36
C SER A 90 4.61 17.95 13.02
N ALA A 91 3.30 17.91 13.23
CA ALA A 91 2.41 19.04 13.02
C ALA A 91 1.49 19.22 14.24
N ASN A 92 1.22 20.48 14.57
CA ASN A 92 0.37 20.85 15.72
C ASN A 92 -1.12 20.49 15.54
N ASN A 93 -1.62 20.45 14.30
CA ASN A 93 -3.00 20.11 13.96
C ASN A 93 -3.09 19.58 12.51
N GLU A 94 -4.27 19.11 12.10
CA GLU A 94 -4.50 18.52 10.77
C GLU A 94 -4.33 19.54 9.62
N ASP A 95 -4.74 20.79 9.79
CA ASP A 95 -4.54 21.84 8.78
C ASP A 95 -3.05 22.12 8.55
N HIS A 96 -2.26 22.21 9.62
CA HIS A 96 -0.81 22.40 9.56
C HIS A 96 -0.10 21.16 9.00
N GLU A 97 -0.58 19.95 9.27
CA GLU A 97 -0.07 18.73 8.60
C GLU A 97 -0.26 18.83 7.09
N ALA A 98 -1.47 19.17 6.63
CA ALA A 98 -1.77 19.30 5.21
C ALA A 98 -0.95 20.41 4.53
N GLU A 99 -0.78 21.55 5.20
CA GLU A 99 0.06 22.65 4.72
C GLU A 99 1.52 22.20 4.55
N ARG A 100 2.10 21.54 5.55
CA ARG A 100 3.48 21.05 5.49
C ARG A 100 3.67 20.00 4.39
N VAL A 101 2.73 19.07 4.24
CA VAL A 101 2.79 18.03 3.20
C VAL A 101 2.68 18.65 1.82
N ALA A 102 1.75 19.59 1.61
CA ALA A 102 1.62 20.30 0.34
C ALA A 102 2.88 21.12 0.01
N GLY A 103 3.45 21.80 1.02
CA GLY A 103 4.69 22.57 0.87
C GLY A 103 5.88 21.71 0.47
N GLU A 104 6.12 20.58 1.16
CA GLU A 104 7.20 19.65 0.80
C GLU A 104 6.99 19.04 -0.60
N LEU A 105 5.75 18.73 -0.96
CA LEU A 105 5.41 18.23 -2.29
C LEU A 105 5.73 19.26 -3.38
N ILE A 106 5.32 20.53 -3.20
CA ILE A 106 5.61 21.60 -4.16
C ILE A 106 7.12 21.82 -4.27
N ALA A 107 7.84 21.89 -3.14
CA ALA A 107 9.28 22.08 -3.12
C ALA A 107 10.01 20.93 -3.83
N HIS A 108 9.66 19.69 -3.51
CA HIS A 108 10.25 18.50 -4.13
C HIS A 108 9.92 18.42 -5.63
N HIS A 109 8.69 18.77 -6.03
CA HIS A 109 8.28 18.84 -7.42
C HIS A 109 9.10 19.86 -8.20
N PHE A 110 9.27 21.06 -7.64
CA PHE A 110 10.02 22.15 -8.26
C PHE A 110 11.51 21.83 -8.41
N ILE A 111 12.15 21.31 -7.35
CA ILE A 111 13.59 20.99 -7.35
C ILE A 111 13.89 19.83 -8.30
N ASN A 112 13.10 18.75 -8.24
CA ASN A 112 13.41 17.51 -8.96
C ASN A 112 12.70 17.40 -10.31
N LYS A 113 11.88 18.39 -10.70
CA LYS A 113 11.10 18.41 -11.96
C LYS A 113 10.31 17.10 -12.19
N THR A 114 9.76 16.54 -11.12
CA THR A 114 8.97 15.30 -11.13
C THR A 114 7.54 15.56 -11.59
N ASN A 115 6.72 14.54 -11.81
CA ASN A 115 5.30 14.76 -12.13
C ASN A 115 4.42 14.62 -10.89
N TYR A 116 3.31 15.36 -10.81
CA TYR A 116 2.35 15.21 -9.70
C TYR A 116 1.77 13.80 -9.57
N LYS A 117 1.73 13.02 -10.65
CA LYS A 117 1.30 11.61 -10.64
C LYS A 117 2.24 10.66 -9.89
N ASP A 118 3.48 11.09 -9.64
CA ASP A 118 4.50 10.29 -8.96
C ASP A 118 4.34 10.35 -7.41
N TYR A 119 3.41 11.19 -6.93
CA TYR A 119 3.12 11.37 -5.51
C TYR A 119 1.81 10.68 -5.11
N ALA A 120 1.80 10.12 -3.91
CA ALA A 120 0.60 9.55 -3.30
C ALA A 120 0.52 9.97 -1.83
N ILE A 121 -0.68 10.38 -1.40
CA ILE A 121 -1.00 10.63 0.01
C ILE A 121 -1.89 9.49 0.49
N LEU A 122 -1.44 8.76 1.50
CA LEU A 122 -2.15 7.63 2.08
C LEU A 122 -2.65 8.03 3.47
N TYR A 123 -3.93 7.76 3.74
CA TYR A 123 -4.58 8.06 5.01
C TYR A 123 -5.43 6.88 5.47
N ARG A 124 -5.72 6.82 6.79
CA ARG A 124 -6.43 5.69 7.39
C ARG A 124 -7.94 5.80 7.20
N GLY A 125 -8.50 6.99 7.34
CA GLY A 125 -9.94 7.25 7.25
C GLY A 125 -10.28 8.27 6.17
N ASN A 126 -11.39 8.05 5.46
CA ASN A 126 -11.81 8.94 4.36
C ASN A 126 -12.06 10.39 4.81
N HIS A 127 -12.38 10.64 6.08
CA HIS A 127 -12.58 12.01 6.59
C HIS A 127 -11.31 12.85 6.52
N GLN A 128 -10.12 12.22 6.66
CA GLN A 128 -8.82 12.90 6.62
C GLN A 128 -8.53 13.49 5.24
N SER A 129 -9.15 12.96 4.17
CA SER A 129 -8.95 13.47 2.81
C SER A 129 -9.36 14.93 2.63
N ARG A 130 -10.34 15.41 3.41
CA ARG A 130 -10.94 16.75 3.23
C ARG A 130 -9.93 17.88 3.39
N VAL A 131 -9.07 17.77 4.39
CA VAL A 131 -8.07 18.80 4.72
C VAL A 131 -7.01 18.87 3.62
N PHE A 132 -6.55 17.71 3.14
CA PHE A 132 -5.63 17.63 2.00
C PHE A 132 -6.27 18.13 0.70
N GLU A 133 -7.53 17.78 0.39
CA GLU A 133 -8.24 18.30 -0.80
C GLU A 133 -8.26 19.83 -0.80
N LYS A 134 -8.65 20.44 0.34
CA LYS A 134 -8.70 21.90 0.49
C LYS A 134 -7.33 22.53 0.20
N MET A 135 -6.26 22.00 0.78
CA MET A 135 -4.91 22.55 0.59
C MET A 135 -4.38 22.37 -0.84
N LEU A 136 -4.63 21.20 -1.46
CA LEU A 136 -4.24 20.93 -2.84
C LEU A 136 -4.99 21.84 -3.83
N MET A 137 -6.29 22.07 -3.60
CA MET A 137 -7.09 23.00 -4.39
C MET A 137 -6.59 24.44 -4.29
N GLN A 138 -6.29 24.90 -3.07
CA GLN A 138 -5.77 26.26 -2.83
C GLN A 138 -4.45 26.50 -3.58
N ASN A 139 -3.57 25.50 -3.63
CA ASN A 139 -2.30 25.56 -4.35
C ASN A 139 -2.40 25.18 -5.84
N ARG A 140 -3.62 24.93 -6.37
CA ARG A 140 -3.87 24.49 -7.75
C ARG A 140 -3.10 23.23 -8.16
N ILE A 141 -2.88 22.31 -7.21
CA ILE A 141 -2.22 21.03 -7.47
C ILE A 141 -3.25 20.03 -8.01
N PRO A 142 -3.01 19.38 -9.15
CA PRO A 142 -3.91 18.36 -9.67
C PRO A 142 -3.88 17.13 -8.78
N TYR A 143 -5.07 16.64 -8.39
CA TYR A 143 -5.21 15.46 -7.53
C TYR A 143 -6.34 14.56 -7.99
N LYS A 144 -6.28 13.28 -7.57
CA LYS A 144 -7.32 12.28 -7.81
C LYS A 144 -7.55 11.47 -6.54
N ILE A 145 -8.82 11.30 -6.16
CA ILE A 145 -9.21 10.45 -5.04
C ILE A 145 -9.61 9.07 -5.54
N SER A 146 -9.09 8.04 -4.88
CA SER A 146 -9.45 6.64 -5.09
C SER A 146 -10.41 6.18 -3.99
N GLY A 147 -11.51 5.51 -4.37
CA GLY A 147 -12.41 4.84 -3.42
C GLY A 147 -13.41 5.74 -2.66
N GLY A 148 -13.44 7.04 -2.93
CA GLY A 148 -14.40 7.99 -2.37
C GLY A 148 -15.04 8.89 -3.42
N THR A 149 -16.22 9.45 -3.12
CA THR A 149 -16.74 10.62 -3.86
C THR A 149 -15.96 11.84 -3.40
N SER A 150 -15.20 12.49 -4.29
CA SER A 150 -14.56 13.78 -3.98
C SER A 150 -15.63 14.72 -3.45
N PHE A 151 -15.35 15.31 -2.28
CA PHE A 151 -16.33 16.06 -1.50
C PHE A 151 -16.81 17.32 -2.25
N PHE A 152 -15.97 17.85 -3.14
CA PHE A 152 -16.23 19.07 -3.93
C PHE A 152 -16.68 18.80 -5.37
N ARG A 153 -16.96 17.54 -5.74
CA ARG A 153 -17.25 17.21 -7.12
C ARG A 153 -18.72 17.42 -7.47
N VAL A 154 -19.00 18.53 -8.16
CA VAL A 154 -20.24 18.70 -8.94
C VAL A 154 -20.37 17.53 -9.91
N ARG A 155 -21.58 16.97 -9.95
CA ARG A 155 -22.04 15.77 -10.67
C ARG A 155 -21.60 15.79 -12.15
N LYS A 156 -20.48 15.14 -12.51
CA LYS A 156 -20.23 14.53 -13.83
C LYS A 156 -18.95 13.68 -13.86
N LEU A 157 -19.08 12.48 -14.44
CA LEU A 157 -18.06 11.49 -14.89
C LEU A 157 -17.41 10.57 -13.85
N LYS A 158 -18.00 9.40 -13.61
CA LYS A 158 -17.29 8.24 -13.06
C LYS A 158 -16.33 7.68 -14.12
N ILE A 159 -15.05 7.53 -13.79
CA ILE A 159 -14.16 6.56 -14.44
C ILE A 159 -13.48 5.76 -13.33
N CYS A 160 -13.92 4.50 -13.23
CA CYS A 160 -13.37 3.43 -12.41
C CYS A 160 -12.09 2.91 -13.08
N TRP A 161 -11.03 2.62 -12.32
CA TRP A 161 -10.12 1.53 -12.68
C TRP A 161 -9.57 0.89 -11.40
N PRO A 162 -9.83 -0.41 -11.17
CA PRO A 162 -9.23 -1.19 -10.10
C PRO A 162 -7.99 -1.89 -10.64
N ILE A 163 -6.78 -1.58 -10.18
CA ILE A 163 -5.59 -2.41 -10.45
C ILE A 163 -4.67 -2.37 -9.25
N CYS A 164 -4.51 -3.53 -8.61
CA CYS A 164 -3.22 -4.20 -8.49
C CYS A 164 -3.43 -5.60 -7.92
N ALA A 165 -3.62 -6.55 -8.85
CA ALA A 165 -3.24 -7.93 -8.69
C ALA A 165 -2.21 -8.21 -9.80
N CYS A 166 -0.96 -8.34 -9.40
CA CYS A 166 0.07 -9.16 -10.06
C CYS A 166 0.82 -9.84 -8.93
#